data_AF-A0A2K2V4N7-F1
#
_entry.id   AF-A0A2K2V4N7-F1
#
_cell.length_a   1.000
_cell.length_b   1.000
_cell.length_c   1.000
_cell.angle_alpha   90.00
_cell.angle_beta   90.00
_cell.angle_gamma   90.00
#
_symmetry.space_group_name_H-M   'P 1'
#
loop_
_entity.id
_entity.type
_entity.pdbx_description
1 polymer ?
#
loop_
_entity_poly.entity_id
_entity_poly.type
_entity_poly.pdbx_seq_one_letter_code
_entity_poly.pdbx_strand_id
1 'polypeptide(L)' 'MNMYNVEDFWKFDLRVGLIEEAERVPNSRKLIKLLVNFGKEKRVIVTGIADQFPPDDLVGK' A
#
# COMPACT_ATOMS: atom_id res chain seq x y z
N MET A 1 -10.47 26.41 -7.35
CA MET A 1 -10.40 25.28 -6.40
C MET A 1 -11.81 24.71 -6.36
N ASN A 2 -11.98 23.41 -6.64
CA ASN A 2 -13.30 22.81 -6.79
C ASN A 2 -13.72 22.14 -5.48
N MET A 3 -14.98 22.31 -5.09
CA MET A 3 -15.58 21.59 -3.97
C MET A 3 -16.30 20.34 -4.49
N TYR A 4 -16.19 19.28 -3.70
CA TYR A 4 -16.84 18.00 -3.94
C TYR A 4 -17.72 17.67 -2.75
N ASN A 5 -18.73 16.84 -2.97
CA ASN A 5 -19.64 16.45 -1.92
C ASN A 5 -19.03 15.32 -1.08
N VAL A 6 -19.46 15.18 0.18
CA VAL A 6 -18.94 14.13 1.06
C VAL A 6 -19.27 12.73 0.54
N GLU A 7 -20.38 12.60 -0.19
CA GLU A 7 -20.79 11.38 -0.89
C GLU A 7 -19.77 10.94 -1.94
N ASP A 8 -18.97 11.85 -2.51
CA ASP A 8 -17.89 11.49 -3.41
C ASP A 8 -16.73 10.81 -2.67
N PHE A 9 -16.45 11.24 -1.44
CA PHE A 9 -15.45 10.61 -0.58
C PHE A 9 -15.91 9.22 -0.11
N TRP A 10 -17.18 9.07 0.27
CA TRP A 10 -17.72 7.79 0.74
C TRP A 10 -17.75 6.67 -0.30
N LYS A 11 -17.55 6.99 -1.59
CA LYS A 11 -17.37 5.98 -2.65
C LYS A 11 -16.07 5.19 -2.52
N PHE A 12 -15.08 5.72 -1.80
CA PHE A 12 -13.79 5.06 -1.59
C PHE A 12 -13.85 4.11 -0.39
N ASP A 13 -13.49 2.85 -0.61
CA ASP A 13 -13.35 1.83 0.44
C ASP A 13 -11.90 1.81 0.94
N LEU A 14 -11.62 2.65 1.94
CA LEU A 14 -10.31 2.73 2.60
C LEU A 14 -10.29 1.83 3.82
N ARG A 15 -9.25 1.02 3.95
CA ARG A 15 -9.11 0.02 5.03
C ARG A 15 -7.72 0.05 5.62
N VAL A 16 -7.63 -0.27 6.91
CA VAL A 16 -6.37 -0.59 7.58
C VAL A 16 -5.98 -2.01 7.21
N GLY A 17 -4.72 -2.22 6.83
CA GLY A 17 -4.18 -3.53 6.50
C GLY A 17 -2.78 -3.70 7.09
N LEU A 18 -2.45 -4.93 7.45
CA LEU A 18 -1.15 -5.34 7.97
C LEU A 18 -0.25 -5.77 6.81
N ILE A 19 0.95 -5.22 6.72
CA ILE A 19 1.95 -5.65 5.75
C ILE A 19 2.59 -6.95 6.25
N GLU A 20 2.28 -8.07 5.62
CA GLU A 20 2.83 -9.38 5.99
C GLU A 20 4.15 -9.68 5.26
N GLU A 21 4.28 -9.23 4.02
CA GLU A 21 5.49 -9.41 3.21
C GLU A 21 5.80 -8.11 2.44
N ALA A 22 7.08 -7.81 2.30
CA ALA A 22 7.56 -6.69 1.49
C ALA A 22 8.85 -7.10 0.77
N GLU A 23 8.91 -6.90 -0.55
CA GLU A 23 10.09 -7.19 -1.35
C GLU A 23 10.33 -6.17 -2.45
N ARG A 24 11.58 -5.98 -2.86
CA ARG A 24 11.90 -5.12 -4.02
C ARG A 24 11.38 -5.78 -5.29
N VAL A 25 10.77 -4.97 -6.16
CA VAL A 25 10.41 -5.44 -7.50
C VAL A 25 11.69 -5.54 -8.34
N PRO A 26 12.00 -6.70 -8.96
CA PRO A 26 13.16 -6.84 -9.83
C PRO A 26 13.18 -5.79 -10.95
N ASN A 27 14.38 -5.35 -11.34
CA ASN A 27 14.58 -4.34 -12.38
C ASN A 27 13.90 -2.97 -12.10
N SER A 28 13.56 -2.69 -10.84
CA SER A 28 13.06 -1.38 -10.42
C SER A 28 13.92 -0.78 -9.32
N ARG A 29 14.17 0.52 -9.43
CA ARG A 29 14.88 1.29 -8.39
C ARG A 29 13.96 1.70 -7.24
N LYS A 30 12.68 1.97 -7.52
CA LYS A 30 11.76 2.66 -6.61
C LYS A 30 10.60 1.79 -6.11
N LEU A 31 10.39 0.61 -6.69
CA LEU A 31 9.18 -0.17 -6.40
C LEU A 31 9.41 -1.25 -5.34
N ILE A 32 8.45 -1.36 -4.41
CA ILE A 32 8.31 -2.47 -3.46
C ILE A 32 6.96 -3.14 -3.71
N LYS A 33 6.94 -4.46 -3.76
CA LYS A 33 5.73 -5.30 -3.75
C LYS A 33 5.39 -5.63 -2.30
N LEU A 34 4.17 -5.32 -1.88
CA LEU A 34 3.64 -5.61 -0.56
C LEU A 34 2.56 -6.67 -0.67
N LEU A 35 2.55 -7.62 0.24
CA LEU A 35 1.37 -8.45 0.52
C LEU A 35 0.69 -7.90 1.77
N VAL A 36 -0.48 -7.31 1.60
CA VAL A 36 -1.21 -6.64 2.68
C VAL A 36 -2.44 -7.45 3.05
N ASN A 37 -2.58 -7.78 4.34
CA ASN A 37 -3.70 -8.51 4.91
C ASN A 37 -4.73 -7.54 5.51
N PHE A 38 -5.95 -7.61 5.00
CA PHE A 38 -7.10 -6.83 5.46
C PHE A 38 -8.06 -7.66 6.34
N GLY A 39 -7.55 -8.70 7.00
CA GLY A 39 -8.27 -9.65 7.83
C GLY A 39 -8.97 -10.76 7.05
N LYS A 40 -9.86 -10.41 6.11
CA LYS A 40 -10.63 -11.39 5.30
C LYS A 40 -9.98 -11.74 3.97
N GLU A 41 -9.10 -10.87 3.48
CA GLU A 41 -8.46 -11.00 2.19
C GLU A 41 -7.02 -10.47 2.27
N LYS A 42 -6.17 -10.97 1.38
CA LYS A 42 -4.84 -10.43 1.15
C LYS A 42 -4.79 -9.85 -0.26
N ARG A 43 -4.11 -8.72 -0.42
CA ARG A 43 -3.92 -8.09 -1.72
C ARG A 43 -2.47 -7.75 -1.95
N VAL A 44 -2.05 -7.86 -3.21
CA VAL A 44 -0.73 -7.41 -3.65
C VAL A 44 -0.84 -5.93 -4.01
N ILE A 45 0.01 -5.10 -3.40
CA ILE A 45 0.07 -3.66 -3.62
C ILE A 45 1.51 -3.29 -4.01
N VAL A 46 1.68 -2.44 -5.01
CA VAL A 46 3.00 -1.93 -5.40
C VAL A 46 3.12 -0.48 -4.97
N THR A 47 4.18 -0.15 -4.23
CA THR A 47 4.47 1.21 -3.77
C THR A 47 5.80 1.72 -4.33
N GLY A 48 5.92 3.03 -4.54
CA GLY A 48 7.06 3.70 -5.15
C GLY A 48 8.07 4.31 -4.19
N ILE A 49 8.15 3.81 -2.95
CA ILE A 49 8.91 4.41 -1.84
C ILE A 49 10.24 3.71 -1.52
N ALA A 50 10.74 2.85 -2.41
CA ALA A 50 11.95 2.04 -2.14
C ALA A 50 13.26 2.85 -2.03
N ASP A 51 13.23 4.14 -2.36
CA ASP A 51 14.32 5.09 -2.19
C ASP A 51 14.30 5.79 -0.82
N GLN A 52 13.21 5.65 -0.07
CA GLN A 52 13.01 6.27 1.25
C GLN A 52 12.93 5.23 2.37
N PHE A 53 12.35 4.06 2.10
CA PHE A 53 12.17 2.98 3.07
C PHE A 53 12.67 1.64 2.50
N PRO A 54 13.48 0.88 3.26
CA PRO A 54 13.77 -0.51 2.91
C PRO A 54 12.52 -1.39 3.15
N PRO A 55 12.35 -2.49 2.39
CA PRO A 55 11.20 -3.39 2.58
C PRO A 55 11.05 -3.93 4.01
N ASP A 56 12.16 -4.25 4.67
CA ASP A 56 12.16 -4.86 6.01
C ASP A 56 11.53 -3.94 7.08
N ASP A 57 11.59 -2.62 6.89
CA ASP A 57 10.98 -1.64 7.82
C ASP A 57 9.44 -1.62 7.71
N LEU A 58 8.90 -2.16 6.62
CA LEU A 58 7.47 -2.16 6.33
C LEU A 58 6.76 -3.40 6.88
N VAL A 59 7.46 -4.53 7.03
CA VAL A 59 6.85 -5.76 7.51
C VAL A 59 6.36 -5.59 8.95
N GLY A 60 5.11 -5.99 9.22
CA GLY A 60 4.47 -5.84 10.53
C GLY A 60 3.90 -4.44 10.81
N LYS A 61 3.95 -3.52 9.83
CA LYS A 61 3.28 -2.22 9.88
C LYS A 61 1.85 -2.26 9.37
#